data_AF-A0A1I2H0E6-F1
#
_entry.id   AF-A0A1I2H0E6-F1
#
_cell.length_a   1.000
_cell.length_b   1.000
_cell.length_c   1.000
_cell.angle_alpha   90.00
_cell.angle_beta   90.00
_cell.angle_gamma   90.00
#
_symmetry.space_group_name_H-M   'P 1'
#
loop_
_entity.id
_entity.type
_entity.pdbx_description
1 polymer ?
#
loop_
_entity_poly.entity_id
_entity_poly.type
_entity_poly.pdbx_seq_one_letter_code
_entity_poly.pdbx_strand_id
1 'polypeptide(L)'
;MLAAMVAGVMTVTMAVVGMPAASAASHAVTGTLVSASGEPLAGLKVRAVPAAGYGSVGATTTVTTNAEGSFSLPMPKAGTRFLLEAFDPARTEASASSPECREPARTSVLTTFIGSRGKQTFTDLDPITGYKARSGSSISSGTHELTASSGFDLTITGAEEYERTVTVLRADGQEAYWGECGALDHGFMPGRYTVVVGGQGYDEVRIPATLTRGEVEKHAVTLKKTPKATVTGKVVMGGKPVDMAVVVATTGDKPVVAISDEDGSYKLTAPAGKPLTITANGAGAYAALGRTSISLEAGASTRLDITEKPTTDRGVVRGRFVRPSKSSWGSVELRTAGGDVVASADLDNREVFHLGAPAGSYRLVYVDGRNNLFSYTSVRVAAGQTTQLGNVSVTRKTAKIYGDVAAGTKLTATILSGKSDGFDYVSGGRYRLEDLIPGKYTVRFDRPGYVSKTVTVTARSTKRLTPPRLAKRSVVKGVIVYAANSKRVATDAMVHATLTSKRTGDVAARSVTDHDASFTIAPRGVTRGRYAVELSAPDRDARCSAEPGEVCYPPIGVNAWRSPYFWDGREVFTYSGGSNNLSTVKVALRNGL
;
A
#
# COMPACT_ATOMS: atom_id res chain seq x y z
N MET A 1 58.60 -41.78 75.27
CA MET A 1 58.24 -40.53 75.98
C MET A 1 58.40 -39.39 74.98
N LEU A 2 57.30 -38.86 74.43
CA LEU A 2 56.71 -37.54 74.78
C LEU A 2 57.73 -36.39 74.63
N ALA A 3 57.50 -35.26 73.98
CA ALA A 3 56.37 -34.71 73.22
C ALA A 3 56.94 -33.47 72.47
N ALA A 4 56.47 -33.18 71.26
CA ALA A 4 56.78 -31.92 70.57
C ALA A 4 55.50 -31.07 70.43
N MET A 5 55.58 -29.84 70.93
CA MET A 5 54.57 -28.79 70.85
C MET A 5 54.20 -28.46 69.41
N VAL A 6 52.89 -28.36 69.13
CA VAL A 6 52.35 -27.69 67.94
C VAL A 6 51.37 -26.62 68.43
N ALA A 7 51.63 -25.37 68.02
CA ALA A 7 50.81 -24.21 68.30
C ALA A 7 49.51 -24.26 67.48
N GLY A 8 48.37 -24.27 68.17
CA GLY A 8 47.05 -24.16 67.56
C GLY A 8 46.65 -22.70 67.34
N VAL A 9 46.65 -22.26 66.08
CA VAL A 9 45.96 -21.05 65.65
C VAL A 9 44.50 -21.44 65.36
N MET A 10 43.58 -21.05 66.24
CA MET A 10 42.13 -21.16 65.98
C MET A 10 41.71 -20.05 65.00
N THR A 11 41.46 -20.42 63.75
CA THR A 11 40.69 -19.60 62.81
C THR A 11 39.20 -19.87 63.03
N VAL A 12 38.49 -18.89 63.61
CA VAL A 12 37.03 -18.86 63.65
C VAL A 12 36.53 -18.60 62.22
N THR A 13 36.08 -19.66 61.55
CA THR A 13 35.33 -19.55 60.29
C THR A 13 33.90 -19.16 60.63
N MET A 14 33.57 -17.87 60.49
CA MET A 14 32.16 -17.46 60.44
C MET A 14 31.55 -18.02 59.16
N ALA A 15 30.63 -18.96 59.31
CA ALA A 15 29.73 -19.36 58.23
C ALA A 15 28.86 -18.14 57.88
N VAL A 16 29.24 -17.42 56.83
CA VAL A 16 28.31 -16.52 56.14
C VAL A 16 27.28 -17.43 55.49
N VAL A 17 26.11 -17.54 56.10
CA VAL A 17 24.92 -18.07 55.45
C VAL A 17 24.62 -17.10 54.31
N GLY A 18 25.10 -17.43 53.12
CA GLY A 18 24.79 -16.70 51.91
C GLY A 18 23.28 -16.68 51.75
N MET A 19 22.67 -15.51 51.90
CA MET A 19 21.30 -15.30 51.46
C MET A 19 21.22 -15.79 50.00
N PRO A 20 20.26 -16.65 49.63
CA PRO A 20 20.09 -17.03 48.24
C PRO A 20 19.93 -15.73 47.47
N ALA A 21 20.80 -15.49 46.49
CA ALA A 21 20.61 -14.41 45.54
C ALA A 21 19.18 -14.59 45.01
N ALA A 22 18.31 -13.61 45.28
CA ALA A 22 16.95 -13.64 44.80
C ALA A 22 17.03 -13.73 43.27
N SER A 23 16.83 -14.95 42.74
CA SER A 23 16.75 -15.22 41.31
C SER A 23 15.66 -14.30 40.78
N ALA A 24 16.05 -13.22 40.10
CA ALA A 24 15.12 -12.29 39.50
C ALA A 24 14.15 -13.13 38.67
N ALA A 25 12.88 -13.18 39.07
CA ALA A 25 11.89 -14.04 38.44
C ALA A 25 11.84 -13.70 36.96
N SER A 26 12.42 -14.54 36.10
CA SER A 26 12.45 -14.28 34.67
C SER A 26 11.02 -14.44 34.16
N HIS A 27 10.40 -13.32 33.79
CA HIS A 27 9.06 -13.34 33.21
C HIS A 27 9.06 -14.13 31.90
N ALA A 28 8.06 -15.00 31.74
CA ALA A 28 7.95 -15.91 30.61
C ALA A 28 6.52 -15.95 30.06
N VAL A 29 6.41 -16.40 28.83
CA VAL A 29 5.16 -16.79 28.18
C VAL A 29 5.10 -18.32 28.17
N THR A 30 4.13 -18.90 28.88
CA THR A 30 3.97 -20.35 29.00
C THR A 30 2.70 -20.82 28.31
N GLY A 31 2.65 -22.09 27.90
CA GLY A 31 1.46 -22.70 27.31
C GLY A 31 1.64 -24.18 27.04
N THR A 32 0.57 -24.82 26.57
CA THR A 32 0.55 -26.24 26.19
C THR A 32 -0.03 -26.40 24.79
N LEU A 33 0.60 -27.22 23.96
CA LEU A 33 0.12 -27.57 22.62
C LEU A 33 -0.45 -28.99 22.64
N VAL A 34 -1.63 -29.16 22.07
CA VAL A 34 -2.32 -30.45 21.94
C VAL A 34 -2.80 -30.67 20.51
N SER A 35 -2.95 -31.92 20.10
CA SER A 35 -3.55 -32.33 18.84
C SER A 35 -5.07 -32.03 18.85
N ALA A 36 -5.72 -32.20 17.70
CA ALA A 36 -7.18 -32.14 17.61
C ALA A 36 -7.90 -33.20 18.48
N SER A 37 -7.24 -34.31 18.82
CA SER A 37 -7.76 -35.31 19.77
C SER A 37 -7.47 -34.97 21.24
N GLY A 38 -6.76 -33.86 21.50
CA GLY A 38 -6.38 -33.42 22.85
C GLY A 38 -5.08 -34.04 23.37
N GLU A 39 -4.36 -34.80 22.55
CA GLU A 39 -3.09 -35.43 22.95
C GLU A 39 -1.95 -34.39 22.98
N PRO A 40 -1.07 -34.38 24.00
CA PRO A 40 0.06 -33.45 24.06
C PRO A 40 1.02 -33.57 22.87
N LEU A 41 1.46 -32.42 22.34
CA LEU A 41 2.38 -32.37 21.19
C LEU A 41 3.80 -32.01 21.63
N ALA A 42 4.64 -33.03 21.82
CA ALA A 42 6.05 -32.89 22.19
C ALA A 42 6.97 -32.61 20.99
N GLY A 43 8.10 -31.95 21.23
CA GLY A 43 9.14 -31.74 20.21
C GLY A 43 8.91 -30.56 19.25
N LEU A 44 7.79 -29.85 19.36
CA LEU A 44 7.50 -28.67 18.55
C LEU A 44 8.31 -27.47 19.03
N LYS A 45 8.84 -26.68 18.10
CA LYS A 45 9.45 -25.38 18.39
C LYS A 45 8.39 -24.30 18.54
N VAL A 46 8.59 -23.38 19.48
CA VAL A 46 7.71 -22.22 19.72
C VAL A 46 8.57 -20.95 19.78
N ARG A 47 8.20 -19.90 19.04
CA ARG A 47 8.86 -18.59 19.06
C ARG A 47 7.87 -17.44 19.09
N ALA A 48 8.29 -16.26 19.53
CA ALA A 48 7.49 -15.04 19.40
C ALA A 48 7.76 -14.36 18.05
N VAL A 49 6.75 -13.83 17.39
CA VAL A 49 6.86 -13.12 16.09
C VAL A 49 6.06 -11.82 16.10
N PRO A 50 6.46 -10.81 15.30
CA PRO A 50 5.77 -9.52 15.29
C PRO A 50 4.31 -9.67 14.88
N ALA A 51 3.40 -9.04 15.64
CA ALA A 51 2.03 -8.87 15.17
C ALA A 51 2.01 -7.84 14.02
N ALA A 52 1.31 -8.13 12.93
CA ALA A 52 1.25 -7.26 11.74
C ALA A 52 0.92 -5.79 12.12
N GLY A 53 1.72 -4.84 11.62
CA GLY A 53 1.56 -3.42 11.91
C GLY A 53 2.22 -2.92 13.21
N TYR A 54 2.91 -3.78 13.96
CA TYR A 54 3.63 -3.43 15.19
C TYR A 54 5.14 -3.73 15.05
N GLY A 55 5.98 -2.96 15.74
CA GLY A 55 7.44 -2.99 15.61
C GLY A 55 8.10 -4.35 15.92
N SER A 56 9.41 -4.45 15.66
CA SER A 56 10.19 -5.69 15.84
C SER A 56 10.09 -6.27 17.27
N VAL A 57 10.05 -7.60 17.37
CA VAL A 57 10.00 -8.37 18.64
C VAL A 57 11.38 -8.50 19.30
N GLY A 58 12.44 -7.98 18.67
CA GLY A 58 13.82 -8.21 19.09
C GLY A 58 14.32 -9.60 18.65
N ALA A 59 15.44 -10.06 19.20
CA ALA A 59 15.94 -11.41 18.94
C ALA A 59 14.91 -12.44 19.44
N THR A 60 14.42 -13.28 18.53
CA THR A 60 13.36 -14.24 18.81
C THR A 60 13.96 -15.52 19.37
N THR A 61 13.91 -15.70 20.69
CA THR A 61 14.24 -16.98 21.31
C THR A 61 13.24 -18.03 20.83
N THR A 62 13.72 -19.24 20.53
CA THR A 62 12.88 -20.38 20.17
C THR A 62 13.02 -21.44 21.26
N VAL A 63 11.91 -21.98 21.75
CA VAL A 63 11.87 -23.03 22.77
C VAL A 63 11.22 -24.29 22.21
N THR A 64 11.40 -25.45 22.83
CA THR A 64 10.82 -26.72 22.36
C THR A 64 9.77 -27.18 23.38
N THR A 65 8.62 -27.68 22.92
CA THR A 65 7.63 -28.30 23.79
C THR A 65 8.18 -29.58 24.40
N ASN A 66 7.91 -29.80 25.67
CA ASN A 66 8.29 -31.01 26.39
C ASN A 66 7.31 -32.17 26.10
N ALA A 67 7.48 -33.31 26.80
CA ALA A 67 6.64 -34.50 26.64
C ALA A 67 5.14 -34.22 26.87
N GLU A 68 4.82 -33.27 27.76
CA GLU A 68 3.45 -32.83 28.05
C GLU A 68 2.98 -31.70 27.12
N GLY A 69 3.65 -31.48 25.99
CA GLY A 69 3.32 -30.44 25.01
C GLY A 69 3.51 -29.00 25.53
N SER A 70 4.14 -28.83 26.69
CA SER A 70 4.28 -27.55 27.37
C SER A 70 5.53 -26.79 26.95
N PHE A 71 5.43 -25.46 26.83
CA PHE A 71 6.55 -24.57 26.52
C PHE A 71 6.65 -23.40 27.52
N SER A 72 7.84 -22.84 27.65
CA SER A 72 8.12 -21.62 28.43
C SER A 72 9.11 -20.75 27.67
N LEU A 73 8.61 -19.68 27.06
CA LEU A 73 9.36 -18.76 26.22
C LEU A 73 9.73 -17.50 27.04
N PRO A 74 10.98 -17.00 27.01
CA PRO A 74 11.31 -15.73 27.65
C PRO A 74 10.41 -14.59 27.15
N MET A 75 9.93 -13.74 28.06
CA MET A 75 9.05 -12.63 27.70
C MET A 75 9.75 -11.68 26.72
N PRO A 76 9.13 -11.34 25.57
CA PRO A 76 9.65 -10.30 24.70
C PRO A 76 9.76 -8.94 25.41
N LYS A 77 10.51 -8.01 24.82
CA LYS A 77 10.70 -6.66 25.41
C LYS A 77 9.35 -6.03 25.78
N ALA A 78 9.27 -5.51 27.01
CA ALA A 78 8.08 -4.84 27.50
C ALA A 78 7.62 -3.73 26.53
N GLY A 79 6.31 -3.68 26.27
CA GLY A 79 5.70 -2.76 25.31
C GLY A 79 5.50 -3.35 23.91
N THR A 80 6.16 -4.47 23.57
CA THR A 80 6.00 -5.09 22.26
C THR A 80 4.73 -5.94 22.17
N ARG A 81 4.10 -5.93 20.99
CA ARG A 81 3.02 -6.87 20.63
C ARG A 81 3.59 -8.00 19.80
N PHE A 82 3.25 -9.23 20.17
CA PHE A 82 3.76 -10.43 19.50
C PHE A 82 2.69 -11.52 19.43
N LEU A 83 2.88 -12.44 18.51
CA LEU A 83 2.16 -13.69 18.43
C LEU A 83 3.13 -14.82 18.80
N LEU A 84 2.64 -15.94 19.30
CA LEU A 84 3.48 -17.14 19.38
C LEU A 84 3.30 -17.93 18.11
N GLU A 85 4.37 -18.46 17.54
CA GLU A 85 4.35 -19.36 16.39
C GLU A 85 4.91 -20.70 16.86
N ALA A 86 4.17 -21.79 16.64
CA ALA A 86 4.60 -23.16 16.90
C ALA A 86 4.85 -23.94 15.61
N PHE A 87 5.95 -24.71 15.49
CA PHE A 87 6.34 -25.44 14.27
C PHE A 87 7.17 -26.71 14.58
N ASP A 88 7.12 -27.75 13.73
CA ASP A 88 7.89 -29.00 13.92
C ASP A 88 9.32 -28.90 13.31
N PRO A 89 10.40 -29.08 14.09
CA PRO A 89 11.78 -29.02 13.59
C PRO A 89 12.23 -30.28 12.82
N ALA A 90 11.62 -31.45 13.03
CA ALA A 90 12.07 -32.73 12.46
C ALA A 90 11.74 -32.88 10.96
N ARG A 91 10.95 -31.97 10.41
CA ARG A 91 10.59 -31.93 8.97
C ARG A 91 11.14 -30.70 8.24
N THR A 92 11.89 -29.84 8.94
CA THR A 92 12.63 -28.71 8.33
C THR A 92 13.88 -29.12 7.56
N GLU A 93 14.33 -30.37 7.66
CA GLU A 93 15.53 -30.88 6.97
C GLU A 93 15.21 -32.06 6.05
N ALA A 94 14.40 -31.87 5.01
CA ALA A 94 14.40 -32.75 3.83
C ALA A 94 13.63 -32.14 2.66
N SER A 95 14.29 -31.25 1.89
CA SER A 95 14.26 -31.25 0.41
C SER A 95 15.10 -30.08 -0.11
N ALA A 96 16.42 -30.16 0.10
CA ALA A 96 17.38 -29.22 -0.48
C ALA A 96 17.91 -29.75 -1.82
N SER A 97 17.04 -30.22 -2.72
CA SER A 97 17.49 -30.72 -4.03
C SER A 97 16.96 -29.97 -5.25
N SER A 98 16.12 -28.93 -5.09
CA SER A 98 15.96 -27.92 -6.15
C SER A 98 15.87 -26.51 -5.54
N PRO A 99 16.79 -25.60 -5.86
CA PRO A 99 16.78 -24.22 -5.34
C PRO A 99 15.58 -23.38 -5.83
N GLU A 100 14.80 -23.89 -6.79
CA GLU A 100 13.72 -23.15 -7.47
C GLU A 100 12.32 -23.54 -6.97
N CYS A 101 12.22 -24.66 -6.26
CA CYS A 101 11.00 -25.06 -5.54
C CYS A 101 11.22 -24.88 -4.04
N ARG A 102 11.18 -23.62 -3.56
CA ARG A 102 10.88 -23.41 -2.15
C ARG A 102 9.41 -23.73 -1.95
N GLU A 103 9.11 -25.01 -1.73
CA GLU A 103 7.91 -25.37 -0.98
C GLU A 103 7.83 -24.41 0.21
N PRO A 104 6.68 -23.76 0.48
CA PRO A 104 6.50 -23.11 1.77
C PRO A 104 6.83 -24.18 2.80
N ALA A 105 7.89 -23.97 3.59
CA ALA A 105 8.55 -25.00 4.39
C ALA A 105 7.53 -26.03 4.88
N ARG A 106 7.70 -27.30 4.48
CA ARG A 106 6.74 -28.38 4.78
C ARG A 106 6.37 -28.33 6.26
N THR A 107 5.24 -27.69 6.56
CA THR A 107 4.75 -27.45 7.92
C THR A 107 3.56 -28.35 8.15
N SER A 108 3.80 -29.65 8.04
CA SER A 108 2.94 -30.61 8.71
C SER A 108 3.08 -30.39 10.22
N VAL A 109 2.01 -29.84 10.79
CA VAL A 109 1.88 -29.10 12.07
C VAL A 109 2.30 -27.62 11.95
N LEU A 110 1.27 -26.81 11.63
CA LEU A 110 1.30 -25.40 11.24
C LEU A 110 1.89 -24.47 12.31
N THR A 111 2.62 -23.45 11.85
CA THR A 111 2.78 -22.12 12.48
C THR A 111 1.45 -21.65 13.05
N THR A 112 1.21 -21.98 14.31
CA THR A 112 -0.01 -21.59 15.01
C THR A 112 0.27 -20.30 15.72
N PHE A 113 -0.33 -19.22 15.22
CA PHE A 113 -0.30 -17.90 15.84
C PHE A 113 -1.23 -17.89 17.04
N ILE A 114 -0.66 -18.04 18.24
CA ILE A 114 -1.43 -18.04 19.47
C ILE A 114 -1.59 -16.59 19.95
N GLY A 115 -2.83 -16.17 20.20
CA GLY A 115 -3.19 -14.87 20.79
C GLY A 115 -3.80 -14.99 22.20
N SER A 116 -4.01 -13.87 22.87
CA SER A 116 -4.34 -13.80 24.32
C SER A 116 -5.73 -14.26 24.77
N ARG A 117 -6.52 -14.90 23.91
CA ARG A 117 -7.87 -15.41 24.24
C ARG A 117 -7.87 -16.94 24.24
N GLY A 118 -8.31 -17.54 25.35
CA GLY A 118 -8.33 -18.99 25.56
C GLY A 118 -9.19 -19.74 24.55
N LYS A 119 -8.70 -20.91 24.14
CA LYS A 119 -9.22 -21.85 23.14
C LYS A 119 -9.54 -21.20 21.78
N GLN A 120 -8.50 -21.05 20.95
CA GLN A 120 -8.65 -20.59 19.57
C GLN A 120 -8.88 -21.78 18.64
N THR A 121 -10.11 -21.94 18.17
CA THR A 121 -10.43 -22.83 17.06
C THR A 121 -10.30 -22.03 15.76
N PHE A 122 -9.39 -22.44 14.86
CA PHE A 122 -9.04 -21.81 13.56
C PHE A 122 -10.18 -21.60 12.55
N THR A 123 -11.44 -21.72 12.95
CA THR A 123 -12.62 -21.57 12.07
C THR A 123 -12.96 -20.13 11.72
N ASP A 124 -12.28 -19.13 12.29
CA ASP A 124 -12.74 -17.75 12.22
C ASP A 124 -11.64 -16.77 11.93
N LEU A 125 -11.68 -16.20 10.74
CA LEU A 125 -12.13 -14.81 10.65
C LEU A 125 -11.17 -13.79 11.29
N ASP A 126 -11.19 -13.71 12.61
CA ASP A 126 -10.74 -12.61 13.46
C ASP A 126 -9.23 -12.31 13.34
N PRO A 127 -8.82 -11.02 13.30
CA PRO A 127 -7.41 -10.67 13.44
C PRO A 127 -6.89 -11.18 14.79
N ILE A 128 -5.87 -12.04 14.74
CA ILE A 128 -5.28 -12.64 15.94
C ILE A 128 -4.71 -11.51 16.80
N THR A 129 -5.31 -11.31 17.98
CA THR A 129 -4.85 -10.29 18.91
C THR A 129 -3.56 -10.79 19.56
N GLY A 130 -2.44 -10.18 19.18
CA GLY A 130 -1.14 -10.48 19.78
C GLY A 130 -1.11 -10.23 21.28
N TYR A 131 -0.30 -11.01 21.99
CA TYR A 131 0.09 -10.74 23.36
C TYR A 131 0.81 -9.39 23.46
N LYS A 132 0.55 -8.65 24.53
CA LYS A 132 1.31 -7.44 24.87
C LYS A 132 2.27 -7.79 26.00
N ALA A 133 3.56 -7.76 25.72
CA ALA A 133 4.59 -7.92 26.73
C ALA A 133 4.50 -6.76 27.74
N ARG A 134 4.44 -7.08 29.03
CA ARG A 134 4.41 -6.12 30.13
C ARG A 134 5.64 -6.34 31.01
N SER A 135 6.23 -5.25 31.50
CA SER A 135 7.32 -5.33 32.47
C SER A 135 6.78 -5.94 33.76
N GLY A 136 7.52 -6.86 34.38
CA GLY A 136 7.14 -7.39 35.69
C GLY A 136 6.12 -8.54 35.67
N SER A 137 5.72 -9.09 34.53
CA SER A 137 4.64 -10.10 34.47
C SER A 137 4.91 -11.24 33.49
N SER A 138 4.56 -12.46 33.89
CA SER A 138 4.47 -13.63 33.01
C SER A 138 3.09 -13.72 32.34
N ILE A 139 3.00 -14.43 31.21
CA ILE A 139 1.77 -14.68 30.47
C ILE A 139 1.54 -16.19 30.42
N SER A 140 0.39 -16.66 30.89
CA SER A 140 -0.10 -18.00 30.56
C SER A 140 -0.98 -17.89 29.32
N SER A 141 -0.54 -18.51 28.24
CA SER A 141 -1.28 -18.57 26.98
C SER A 141 -2.42 -19.60 27.02
N GLY A 142 -2.34 -20.61 27.89
CA GLY A 142 -3.32 -21.70 27.99
C GLY A 142 -2.96 -22.93 27.16
N THR A 143 -3.94 -23.81 26.96
CA THR A 143 -3.85 -25.00 26.08
C THR A 143 -4.36 -24.65 24.68
N HIS A 144 -3.58 -25.00 23.66
CA HIS A 144 -3.83 -24.68 22.26
C HIS A 144 -3.93 -25.95 21.42
N GLU A 145 -5.05 -26.08 20.74
CA GLU A 145 -5.32 -27.18 19.82
C GLU A 145 -4.77 -26.83 18.43
N LEU A 146 -3.85 -27.64 17.91
CA LEU A 146 -3.32 -27.46 16.56
C LEU A 146 -4.19 -28.23 15.56
N THR A 147 -4.87 -27.52 14.65
CA THR A 147 -5.72 -28.13 13.61
C THR A 147 -4.95 -28.38 12.31
N ALA A 148 -5.42 -29.33 11.49
CA ALA A 148 -4.86 -29.60 10.17
C ALA A 148 -4.89 -28.35 9.27
N SER A 149 -3.79 -28.13 8.55
CA SER A 149 -3.62 -27.07 7.55
C SER A 149 -4.59 -27.20 6.39
N SER A 150 -5.05 -26.08 5.84
CA SER A 150 -5.81 -26.04 4.58
C SER A 150 -4.87 -25.66 3.43
N GLY A 151 -5.25 -25.91 2.18
CA GLY A 151 -4.39 -25.62 1.05
C GLY A 151 -5.05 -25.72 -0.32
N PHE A 152 -4.24 -25.59 -1.37
CA PHE A 152 -4.62 -25.72 -2.76
C PHE A 152 -3.83 -26.84 -3.43
N ASP A 153 -4.52 -27.69 -4.17
CA ASP A 153 -3.91 -28.66 -5.07
C ASP A 153 -4.06 -28.12 -6.49
N LEU A 154 -3.01 -27.44 -6.99
CA LEU A 154 -3.02 -26.81 -8.31
C LEU A 154 -2.34 -27.70 -9.35
N THR A 155 -3.12 -28.23 -10.28
CA THR A 155 -2.60 -28.87 -11.49
C THR A 155 -2.47 -27.83 -12.59
N ILE A 156 -1.25 -27.34 -12.84
CA ILE A 156 -0.99 -26.33 -13.88
C ILE A 156 -0.35 -26.99 -15.09
N THR A 157 -0.95 -26.79 -16.26
CA THR A 157 -0.54 -27.32 -17.56
C THR A 157 -0.36 -26.20 -18.57
N GLY A 158 0.31 -26.47 -19.70
CA GLY A 158 0.47 -25.51 -20.81
C GLY A 158 1.68 -24.57 -20.71
N ALA A 159 2.36 -24.52 -19.57
CA ALA A 159 3.64 -23.83 -19.37
C ALA A 159 4.63 -24.75 -18.64
N GLU A 160 5.94 -24.57 -18.87
CA GLU A 160 6.98 -25.24 -18.08
C GLU A 160 7.01 -24.68 -16.65
N GLU A 161 7.54 -25.45 -15.70
CA GLU A 161 7.48 -25.13 -14.27
C GLU A 161 8.16 -23.80 -13.91
N TYR A 162 9.27 -23.46 -14.57
CA TYR A 162 9.98 -22.20 -14.36
C TYR A 162 9.37 -21.00 -15.12
N GLU A 163 8.41 -21.24 -16.02
CA GLU A 163 7.76 -20.17 -16.79
C GLU A 163 6.45 -19.70 -16.17
N ARG A 164 5.94 -20.44 -15.19
CA ARG A 164 4.69 -20.16 -14.49
C ARG A 164 4.95 -19.48 -13.15
N THR A 165 4.02 -18.62 -12.76
CA THR A 165 3.96 -18.02 -11.43
C THR A 165 2.60 -18.28 -10.82
N VAL A 166 2.59 -18.53 -9.51
CA VAL A 166 1.40 -18.67 -8.69
C VAL A 166 1.47 -17.63 -7.60
N THR A 167 0.47 -16.75 -7.56
CA THR A 167 0.26 -15.80 -6.47
C THR A 167 -1.05 -16.15 -5.79
N VAL A 168 -1.04 -16.36 -4.49
CA VAL A 168 -2.28 -16.49 -3.71
C VAL A 168 -2.51 -15.19 -2.97
N LEU A 169 -3.57 -14.48 -3.34
CA LEU A 169 -3.99 -13.24 -2.70
C LEU A 169 -5.10 -13.54 -1.71
N ARG A 170 -5.00 -13.01 -0.50
CA ARG A 170 -6.11 -12.98 0.46
C ARG A 170 -7.19 -12.00 -0.02
N ALA A 171 -8.40 -12.12 0.52
CA ALA A 171 -9.52 -11.22 0.20
C ALA A 171 -9.22 -9.73 0.50
N ASP A 172 -8.23 -9.44 1.35
CA ASP A 172 -7.74 -8.10 1.63
C ASP A 172 -6.71 -7.56 0.60
N GLY A 173 -6.42 -8.35 -0.44
CA GLY A 173 -5.42 -8.04 -1.46
C GLY A 173 -3.99 -8.26 -0.99
N GLN A 174 -3.75 -8.72 0.26
CA GLN A 174 -2.41 -9.09 0.69
C GLN A 174 -2.00 -10.42 0.07
N GLU A 175 -0.75 -10.47 -0.37
CA GLU A 175 -0.11 -11.71 -0.78
C GLU A 175 0.03 -12.66 0.42
N ALA A 176 -0.49 -13.88 0.27
CA ALA A 176 -0.25 -14.99 1.18
C ALA A 176 0.84 -15.93 0.66
N TYR A 177 0.99 -16.00 -0.66
CA TYR A 177 2.02 -16.80 -1.32
C TYR A 177 2.39 -16.20 -2.67
N TRP A 178 3.67 -16.32 -3.02
CA TRP A 178 4.20 -16.10 -4.35
C TRP A 178 5.31 -17.10 -4.62
N GLY A 179 5.25 -17.78 -5.77
CA GLY A 179 6.26 -18.75 -6.21
C GLY A 179 5.90 -19.40 -7.53
N GLU A 180 6.67 -20.41 -7.94
CA GLU A 180 6.52 -21.10 -9.24
C GLU A 180 5.82 -22.47 -9.11
N CYS A 181 5.58 -22.91 -7.86
CA CYS A 181 5.04 -24.21 -7.53
C CYS A 181 3.50 -24.24 -7.45
N GLY A 182 2.90 -25.34 -7.89
CA GLY A 182 1.45 -25.61 -7.76
C GLY A 182 1.06 -26.43 -6.51
N ALA A 183 2.02 -27.06 -5.83
CA ALA A 183 1.76 -27.84 -4.62
C ALA A 183 1.64 -26.90 -3.40
N LEU A 184 0.41 -26.51 -3.10
CA LEU A 184 0.06 -25.59 -2.02
C LEU A 184 -0.90 -26.27 -1.03
N ASP A 185 -0.84 -27.58 -0.90
CA ASP A 185 -1.81 -28.45 -0.20
C ASP A 185 -1.85 -28.24 1.33
N HIS A 186 -0.98 -27.39 1.86
CA HIS A 186 -0.97 -26.96 3.25
C HIS A 186 -0.38 -25.54 3.42
N GLY A 187 -0.50 -24.97 4.63
CA GLY A 187 0.09 -23.67 4.99
C GLY A 187 -0.87 -22.48 4.91
N PHE A 188 -2.12 -22.68 4.48
CA PHE A 188 -3.10 -21.61 4.37
C PHE A 188 -4.12 -21.66 5.51
N MET A 189 -4.45 -20.48 6.04
CA MET A 189 -5.54 -20.33 7.00
C MET A 189 -6.89 -20.48 6.29
N PRO A 190 -7.94 -21.03 6.94
CA PRO A 190 -9.28 -20.99 6.40
C PRO A 190 -9.70 -19.54 6.05
N GLY A 191 -10.27 -19.35 4.87
CA GLY A 191 -10.59 -18.01 4.38
C GLY A 191 -10.78 -17.93 2.86
N ARG A 192 -11.07 -16.71 2.39
CA ARG A 192 -11.26 -16.43 0.96
C ARG A 192 -9.96 -15.95 0.31
N TYR A 193 -9.68 -16.52 -0.85
CA TYR A 193 -8.47 -16.27 -1.62
C TYR A 193 -8.79 -16.02 -3.10
N THR A 194 -7.84 -15.42 -3.80
CA THR A 194 -7.75 -15.43 -5.26
C THR A 194 -6.41 -16.03 -5.63
N VAL A 195 -6.44 -17.21 -6.24
CA VAL A 195 -5.25 -17.84 -6.84
C VAL A 195 -5.07 -17.23 -8.23
N VAL A 196 -3.95 -16.54 -8.43
CA VAL A 196 -3.54 -15.98 -9.71
C VAL A 196 -2.44 -16.86 -10.27
N VAL A 197 -2.70 -17.51 -11.40
CA VAL A 197 -1.72 -18.32 -12.10
C VAL A 197 -1.36 -17.60 -13.40
N GLY A 198 -0.08 -17.32 -13.61
CA GLY A 198 0.41 -16.56 -14.76
C GLY A 198 1.80 -17.01 -15.16
N GLY A 199 2.52 -16.17 -15.89
CA GLY A 199 3.87 -16.47 -16.36
C GLY A 199 4.35 -15.49 -17.41
N GLN A 200 5.66 -15.43 -17.63
CA GLN A 200 6.20 -14.56 -18.67
C GLN A 200 5.77 -15.07 -20.06
N GLY A 201 4.96 -14.29 -20.76
CA GLY A 201 4.45 -14.67 -22.08
C GLY A 201 3.26 -15.63 -22.05
N TYR A 202 2.58 -15.73 -20.91
CA TYR A 202 1.32 -16.45 -20.75
C TYR A 202 0.21 -15.51 -20.26
N ASP A 203 -1.03 -15.83 -20.60
CA ASP A 203 -2.19 -15.12 -20.08
C ASP A 203 -2.40 -15.46 -18.60
N GLU A 204 -2.74 -14.46 -17.77
CA GLU A 204 -3.07 -14.66 -16.37
C GLU A 204 -4.47 -15.28 -16.20
N VAL A 205 -4.58 -16.27 -15.33
CA VAL A 205 -5.82 -16.91 -14.88
C VAL A 205 -6.04 -16.57 -13.42
N ARG A 206 -7.27 -16.17 -13.06
CA ARG A 206 -7.65 -15.81 -11.68
C ARG A 206 -8.78 -16.69 -11.20
N ILE A 207 -8.59 -17.34 -10.05
CA ILE A 207 -9.51 -18.31 -9.48
C ILE A 207 -9.90 -17.85 -8.08
N PRO A 208 -11.16 -17.44 -7.85
CA PRO A 208 -11.66 -17.21 -6.52
C PRO A 208 -11.83 -18.56 -5.81
N ALA A 209 -11.32 -18.66 -4.59
CA ALA A 209 -11.23 -19.91 -3.84
C ALA A 209 -11.59 -19.67 -2.36
N THR A 210 -12.19 -20.63 -1.67
CA THR A 210 -12.59 -20.51 -0.26
C THR A 210 -12.18 -21.76 0.50
N LEU A 211 -11.15 -21.64 1.34
CA LEU A 211 -10.66 -22.74 2.15
C LEU A 211 -11.44 -22.88 3.46
N THR A 212 -11.99 -24.06 3.72
CA THR A 212 -12.47 -24.45 5.06
C THR A 212 -11.41 -25.25 5.82
N ARG A 213 -11.62 -25.50 7.13
CA ARG A 213 -10.60 -26.11 8.00
C ARG A 213 -10.17 -27.50 7.51
N GLY A 214 -8.87 -27.65 7.24
CA GLY A 214 -8.27 -28.93 6.85
C GLY A 214 -8.60 -29.33 5.42
N GLU A 215 -9.22 -28.43 4.65
CA GLU A 215 -9.61 -28.68 3.26
C GLU A 215 -8.45 -28.37 2.31
N VAL A 216 -8.34 -29.18 1.25
CA VAL A 216 -7.48 -28.90 0.12
C VAL A 216 -8.35 -28.67 -1.11
N GLU A 217 -8.43 -27.42 -1.58
CA GLU A 217 -9.22 -27.06 -2.75
C GLU A 217 -8.45 -27.39 -4.04
N LYS A 218 -9.07 -28.13 -4.95
CA LYS A 218 -8.42 -28.63 -6.17
C LYS A 218 -8.74 -27.76 -7.36
N HIS A 219 -7.73 -27.31 -8.09
CA HIS A 219 -7.91 -26.56 -9.33
C HIS A 219 -7.01 -27.08 -10.44
N ALA A 220 -7.58 -27.22 -11.64
CA ALA A 220 -6.83 -27.47 -12.85
C ALA A 220 -6.78 -26.20 -13.70
N VAL A 221 -5.58 -25.78 -14.08
CA VAL A 221 -5.33 -24.58 -14.88
C VAL A 221 -4.51 -24.95 -16.10
N THR A 222 -4.92 -24.46 -17.27
CA THR A 222 -4.10 -24.53 -18.48
C THR A 222 -3.73 -23.13 -18.90
N LEU A 223 -2.44 -22.80 -18.77
CA LEU A 223 -1.91 -21.52 -19.24
C LEU A 223 -1.81 -21.53 -20.76
N LYS A 224 -2.26 -20.43 -21.38
CA LYS A 224 -2.16 -20.21 -22.82
C LYS A 224 -1.04 -19.21 -23.07
N LYS A 225 -0.13 -19.52 -24.00
CA LYS A 225 0.89 -18.57 -24.44
C LYS A 225 0.20 -17.32 -24.98
N THR A 226 0.55 -16.17 -24.45
CA THR A 226 0.14 -14.88 -25.00
C THR A 226 0.73 -14.79 -26.40
N PRO A 227 -0.09 -14.71 -27.45
CA PRO A 227 0.41 -14.63 -28.81
C PRO A 227 1.27 -13.36 -28.95
N LYS A 228 2.41 -13.48 -29.63
CA LYS A 228 3.34 -12.37 -29.87
C LYS A 228 3.39 -12.04 -31.35
N ALA A 229 3.66 -10.77 -31.65
CA ALA A 229 3.95 -10.28 -32.98
C ALA A 229 5.23 -9.46 -32.97
N THR A 230 5.91 -9.41 -34.11
CA THR A 230 7.14 -8.62 -34.27
C THR A 230 6.84 -7.37 -35.07
N VAL A 231 7.13 -6.20 -34.50
CA VAL A 231 7.14 -4.92 -35.22
C VAL A 231 8.57 -4.60 -35.61
N THR A 232 8.82 -4.41 -36.90
CA THR A 232 10.09 -3.92 -37.43
C THR A 232 9.86 -2.59 -38.13
N GLY A 233 10.89 -1.76 -38.23
CA GLY A 233 10.81 -0.56 -39.04
C GLY A 233 11.99 0.34 -38.83
N LYS A 234 11.89 1.55 -39.38
CA LYS A 234 12.88 2.61 -39.20
C LYS A 234 12.30 3.83 -38.51
N VAL A 235 13.08 4.46 -37.65
CA VAL A 235 12.83 5.80 -37.12
C VAL A 235 13.56 6.79 -38.02
N VAL A 236 12.80 7.62 -38.74
CA VAL A 236 13.34 8.55 -39.74
C VAL A 236 12.85 9.97 -39.48
N MET A 237 13.79 10.93 -39.38
CA MET A 237 13.52 12.34 -39.12
C MET A 237 14.20 13.21 -40.17
N GLY A 238 13.48 14.12 -40.81
CA GLY A 238 14.04 14.96 -41.88
C GLY A 238 14.66 14.14 -43.03
N GLY A 239 14.14 12.94 -43.27
CA GLY A 239 14.68 11.99 -44.26
C GLY A 239 15.95 11.24 -43.82
N LYS A 240 16.45 11.44 -42.60
CA LYS A 240 17.63 10.77 -42.06
C LYS A 240 17.26 9.73 -40.99
N PRO A 241 17.97 8.60 -40.90
CA PRO A 241 17.78 7.65 -39.81
C PRO A 241 18.12 8.30 -38.46
N VAL A 242 17.44 7.83 -37.41
CA VAL A 242 17.68 8.27 -36.04
C VAL A 242 18.27 7.11 -35.23
N ASP A 243 19.53 7.27 -34.83
CA ASP A 243 20.19 6.38 -33.89
C ASP A 243 19.69 6.59 -32.45
N MET A 244 19.72 5.53 -31.65
CA MET A 244 19.36 5.50 -30.23
C MET A 244 17.95 6.04 -29.91
N ALA A 245 17.00 5.96 -30.84
CA ALA A 245 15.61 6.30 -30.54
C ALA A 245 14.96 5.20 -29.71
N VAL A 246 14.39 5.59 -28.57
CA VAL A 246 13.63 4.70 -27.68
C VAL A 246 12.22 4.54 -28.24
N VAL A 247 11.94 3.36 -28.81
CA VAL A 247 10.62 2.96 -29.29
C VAL A 247 9.90 2.21 -28.19
N VAL A 248 8.76 2.73 -27.75
CA VAL A 248 7.94 2.18 -26.67
C VAL A 248 6.60 1.73 -27.25
N ALA A 249 6.27 0.46 -27.04
CA ALA A 249 4.95 -0.10 -27.32
C ALA A 249 4.20 -0.37 -26.01
N THR A 250 2.95 0.06 -25.90
CA THR A 250 2.11 -0.16 -24.71
C THR A 250 0.78 -0.82 -25.08
N THR A 251 0.41 -1.86 -24.32
CA THR A 251 -0.90 -2.53 -24.32
C THR A 251 -1.64 -2.30 -22.99
N GLY A 252 -1.50 -1.10 -22.41
CA GLY A 252 -1.85 -0.83 -21.01
C GLY A 252 -0.62 -0.86 -20.10
N ASP A 253 -0.62 -1.74 -19.09
CA ASP A 253 0.20 -1.56 -17.87
C ASP A 253 1.70 -1.90 -17.97
N LYS A 254 2.13 -2.65 -18.99
CA LYS A 254 3.56 -3.00 -19.17
C LYS A 254 4.07 -2.53 -20.54
N PRO A 255 5.01 -1.56 -20.58
CA PRO A 255 5.65 -1.14 -21.83
C PRO A 255 6.66 -2.18 -22.32
N VAL A 256 6.71 -2.38 -23.62
CA VAL A 256 7.82 -3.03 -24.33
C VAL A 256 8.68 -1.94 -24.95
N VAL A 257 10.00 -2.07 -24.84
CA VAL A 257 10.95 -1.06 -25.32
C VAL A 257 11.92 -1.68 -26.33
N ALA A 258 12.22 -0.94 -27.39
CA ALA A 258 13.31 -1.19 -28.31
C ALA A 258 14.12 0.11 -28.50
N ILE A 259 15.38 -0.03 -28.91
CA ILE A 259 16.26 1.09 -29.24
C ILE A 259 16.63 0.94 -30.72
N SER A 260 16.53 2.02 -31.50
CA SER A 260 16.98 1.98 -32.88
C SER A 260 18.51 1.97 -32.99
N ASP A 261 19.01 1.31 -34.04
CA ASP A 261 20.43 1.30 -34.40
C ASP A 261 20.85 2.53 -35.23
N GLU A 262 22.13 2.58 -35.64
CA GLU A 262 22.71 3.66 -36.45
C GLU A 262 21.97 3.90 -37.79
N ASP A 263 21.35 2.85 -38.36
CA ASP A 263 20.52 2.91 -39.56
C ASP A 263 19.06 3.30 -39.28
N GLY A 264 18.77 3.65 -38.03
CA GLY A 264 17.46 3.97 -37.50
C GLY A 264 16.53 2.77 -37.39
N SER A 265 17.02 1.56 -37.61
CA SER A 265 16.21 0.35 -37.63
C SER A 265 15.90 -0.10 -36.21
N TYR A 266 14.68 -0.58 -35.97
CA TYR A 266 14.27 -1.13 -34.68
C TYR A 266 13.49 -2.43 -34.87
N LYS A 267 13.55 -3.30 -33.86
CA LYS A 267 12.78 -4.53 -33.77
C LYS A 267 12.18 -4.65 -32.37
N LEU A 268 10.86 -4.79 -32.29
CA LEU A 268 10.12 -4.88 -31.05
C LEU A 268 9.20 -6.11 -31.10
N THR A 269 9.10 -6.85 -30.00
CA THR A 269 8.19 -8.00 -29.88
C THR A 269 7.11 -7.69 -28.85
N ALA A 270 5.86 -7.58 -29.27
CA ALA A 270 4.75 -7.20 -28.39
C ALA A 270 3.63 -8.26 -28.40
N PRO A 271 2.74 -8.24 -27.39
CA PRO A 271 1.52 -9.04 -27.42
C PRO A 271 0.67 -8.71 -28.65
N ALA A 272 0.14 -9.74 -29.31
CA ALA A 272 -0.79 -9.64 -30.43
C ALA A 272 -2.26 -9.63 -29.95
N GLY A 273 -3.18 -9.24 -30.82
CA GLY A 273 -4.63 -9.34 -30.58
C GLY A 273 -5.29 -8.19 -29.82
N LYS A 274 -4.53 -7.23 -29.28
CA LYS A 274 -5.05 -5.96 -28.74
C LYS A 274 -4.43 -4.78 -29.48
N PRO A 275 -5.15 -3.65 -29.63
CA PRO A 275 -4.56 -2.45 -30.23
C PRO A 275 -3.40 -1.94 -29.37
N LEU A 276 -2.26 -1.66 -30.02
CA LEU A 276 -1.06 -1.11 -29.39
C LEU A 276 -0.89 0.37 -29.71
N THR A 277 -0.42 1.10 -28.72
CA THR A 277 0.23 2.41 -28.95
C THR A 277 1.72 2.18 -29.09
N ILE A 278 2.31 2.60 -30.21
CA ILE A 278 3.75 2.58 -30.47
C ILE A 278 4.21 4.02 -30.68
N THR A 279 5.13 4.47 -29.84
CA THR A 279 5.74 5.80 -29.92
C THR A 279 7.24 5.70 -29.89
N ALA A 280 7.94 6.58 -30.60
CA ALA A 280 9.37 6.75 -30.54
C ALA A 280 9.70 8.09 -29.86
N ASN A 281 10.68 8.05 -28.97
CA ASN A 281 11.31 9.21 -28.36
C ASN A 281 12.80 9.10 -28.65
N GLY A 282 13.35 10.03 -29.43
CA GLY A 282 14.79 10.04 -29.69
C GLY A 282 15.51 11.09 -28.86
N ALA A 283 16.84 11.03 -28.88
CA ALA A 283 17.67 12.06 -28.29
C ALA A 283 17.42 13.41 -29.00
N GLY A 284 17.18 14.46 -28.19
CA GLY A 284 17.02 15.84 -28.64
C GLY A 284 15.59 16.23 -29.05
N ALA A 285 15.49 17.01 -30.13
CA ALA A 285 14.37 17.87 -30.51
C ALA A 285 13.04 17.19 -30.89
N TYR A 286 12.83 15.90 -30.66
CA TYR A 286 11.64 15.19 -31.17
C TYR A 286 11.16 14.07 -30.25
N ALA A 287 9.84 14.00 -30.06
CA ALA A 287 9.25 13.07 -29.09
C ALA A 287 7.81 12.66 -29.43
N ALA A 288 7.45 11.48 -28.91
CA ALA A 288 6.14 10.86 -29.00
C ALA A 288 5.58 10.75 -30.43
N LEU A 289 6.47 10.50 -31.40
CA LEU A 289 6.14 10.24 -32.80
C LEU A 289 5.71 8.78 -32.96
N GLY A 290 4.69 8.47 -33.76
CA GLY A 290 4.23 7.09 -33.95
C GLY A 290 2.72 6.96 -34.07
N ARG A 291 2.18 5.78 -33.75
CA ARG A 291 0.75 5.44 -33.85
C ARG A 291 0.19 5.04 -32.50
N THR A 292 -1.06 5.36 -32.25
CA THR A 292 -1.78 5.07 -31.00
C THR A 292 -2.63 3.81 -31.12
N SER A 293 -3.01 3.39 -32.33
CA SER A 293 -3.77 2.16 -32.56
C SER A 293 -3.22 1.35 -33.73
N ILE A 294 -2.47 0.29 -33.41
CA ILE A 294 -2.03 -0.74 -34.35
C ILE A 294 -2.56 -2.07 -33.88
N SER A 295 -3.27 -2.80 -34.73
CA SER A 295 -3.61 -4.20 -34.49
C SER A 295 -2.47 -5.07 -35.01
N LEU A 296 -2.01 -6.01 -34.19
CA LEU A 296 -1.01 -6.99 -34.57
C LEU A 296 -1.63 -8.39 -34.57
N GLU A 297 -1.38 -9.13 -35.65
CA GLU A 297 -1.78 -10.53 -35.78
C GLU A 297 -0.73 -11.45 -35.15
N ALA A 298 -1.18 -12.52 -34.50
CA ALA A 298 -0.31 -13.47 -33.83
C ALA A 298 0.70 -14.10 -34.81
N GLY A 299 1.99 -14.10 -34.44
CA GLY A 299 3.07 -14.64 -35.26
C GLY A 299 3.46 -13.78 -36.47
N ALA A 300 2.70 -12.73 -36.79
CA ALA A 300 3.00 -11.86 -37.92
C ALA A 300 4.19 -10.93 -37.63
N SER A 301 4.89 -10.56 -38.70
CA SER A 301 5.81 -9.42 -38.69
C SER A 301 5.18 -8.24 -39.40
N THR A 302 5.00 -7.13 -38.68
CA THR A 302 4.45 -5.89 -39.21
C THR A 302 5.56 -4.87 -39.38
N ARG A 303 5.68 -4.30 -40.58
CA ARG A 303 6.58 -3.17 -40.83
C ARG A 303 5.89 -1.86 -40.47
N LEU A 304 6.52 -1.05 -39.62
CA LEU A 304 6.07 0.27 -39.21
C LEU A 304 7.25 1.24 -39.20
N ASP A 305 7.37 2.05 -40.23
CA ASP A 305 8.34 3.16 -40.22
C ASP A 305 7.75 4.34 -39.43
N ILE A 306 8.47 4.79 -38.40
CA ILE A 306 8.10 5.93 -37.57
C ILE A 306 8.79 7.17 -38.14
N THR A 307 8.00 8.17 -38.53
CA THR A 307 8.52 9.40 -39.13
C THR A 307 7.93 10.64 -38.46
N GLU A 308 8.44 11.82 -38.81
CA GLU A 308 7.85 13.10 -38.40
C GLU A 308 6.51 13.41 -39.08
N LYS A 309 6.03 12.54 -39.97
CA LYS A 309 4.72 12.73 -40.62
C LYS A 309 3.61 12.42 -39.60
N PRO A 310 2.55 13.26 -39.57
CA PRO A 310 1.38 12.96 -38.75
C PRO A 310 0.68 11.70 -39.26
N THR A 311 -0.03 11.03 -38.35
CA THR A 311 -0.74 9.77 -38.61
C THR A 311 -2.23 9.99 -38.50
N THR A 312 -3.05 9.04 -38.94
CA THR A 312 -4.52 9.14 -38.88
C THR A 312 -5.07 9.35 -37.46
N ASP A 313 -4.29 9.03 -36.43
CA ASP A 313 -4.64 9.10 -35.01
C ASP A 313 -3.79 10.09 -34.19
N ARG A 314 -2.77 10.72 -34.78
CA ARG A 314 -1.93 11.74 -34.12
C ARG A 314 -1.58 12.88 -35.07
N GLY A 315 -1.49 14.09 -34.51
CA GLY A 315 -0.90 15.23 -35.18
C GLY A 315 0.55 15.44 -34.73
N VAL A 316 1.26 16.31 -35.44
CA VAL A 316 2.63 16.71 -35.08
C VAL A 316 2.67 18.22 -34.89
N VAL A 317 3.20 18.68 -33.76
CA VAL A 317 3.47 20.10 -33.52
C VAL A 317 4.93 20.37 -33.83
N ARG A 318 5.17 21.32 -34.73
CA ARG A 318 6.51 21.74 -35.10
C ARG A 318 6.71 23.22 -34.86
N GLY A 319 7.83 23.59 -34.26
CA GLY A 319 8.18 24.99 -34.05
C GLY A 319 9.66 25.17 -33.80
N ARG A 320 10.08 26.43 -33.77
CA ARG A 320 11.43 26.85 -33.38
C ARG A 320 11.32 27.75 -32.18
N PHE A 321 11.90 27.34 -31.08
CA PHE A 321 11.99 28.12 -29.88
C PHE A 321 13.01 29.25 -30.03
N VAL A 322 12.62 30.49 -29.70
CA VAL A 322 13.54 31.65 -29.75
C VAL A 322 13.67 32.24 -28.35
N ARG A 323 14.88 32.21 -27.78
CA ARG A 323 15.18 32.74 -26.44
C ARG A 323 15.71 34.18 -26.47
N PRO A 324 15.42 34.99 -25.42
CA PRO A 324 16.10 36.27 -25.18
C PRO A 324 17.53 36.18 -24.61
N SER A 325 18.00 35.03 -24.08
CA SER A 325 19.35 34.93 -23.47
C SER A 325 20.03 33.54 -23.60
N LYS A 326 21.37 33.53 -23.52
CA LYS A 326 22.36 32.55 -24.02
C LYS A 326 22.44 31.15 -23.37
N SER A 327 21.44 30.66 -22.65
CA SER A 327 21.49 29.26 -22.17
C SER A 327 20.61 28.40 -23.07
N SER A 328 21.14 27.30 -23.63
CA SER A 328 20.50 26.47 -24.67
C SER A 328 19.89 25.16 -24.17
N TRP A 329 20.08 24.79 -22.91
CA TRP A 329 19.57 23.53 -22.34
C TRP A 329 18.18 23.72 -21.73
N GLY A 330 17.26 22.80 -22.04
CA GLY A 330 15.85 22.81 -21.64
C GLY A 330 14.99 21.95 -22.57
N SER A 331 13.73 21.71 -22.23
CA SER A 331 12.80 20.89 -23.00
C SER A 331 11.54 21.64 -23.41
N VAL A 332 10.85 21.17 -24.44
CA VAL A 332 9.51 21.63 -24.84
C VAL A 332 8.53 20.50 -24.61
N GLU A 333 7.46 20.79 -23.89
CA GLU A 333 6.43 19.84 -23.50
C GLU A 333 5.07 20.26 -24.05
N LEU A 334 4.30 19.28 -24.55
CA LEU A 334 2.86 19.40 -24.71
C LEU A 334 2.18 18.90 -23.44
N ARG A 335 1.33 19.74 -22.84
CA ARG A 335 0.60 19.40 -21.62
C ARG A 335 -0.92 19.45 -21.81
N THR A 336 -1.64 18.57 -21.12
CA THR A 336 -3.10 18.63 -21.01
C THR A 336 -3.53 19.86 -20.21
N ALA A 337 -4.83 20.17 -20.22
CA ALA A 337 -5.39 21.21 -19.34
C ALA A 337 -5.22 20.89 -17.84
N GLY A 338 -5.12 19.61 -17.48
CA GLY A 338 -4.83 19.12 -16.13
C GLY A 338 -3.36 19.27 -15.72
N GLY A 339 -2.47 19.49 -16.70
CA GLY A 339 -1.04 19.68 -16.50
C GLY A 339 -0.19 18.43 -16.79
N ASP A 340 -0.79 17.32 -17.19
CA ASP A 340 -0.07 16.09 -17.54
C ASP A 340 0.76 16.28 -18.81
N VAL A 341 1.97 15.72 -18.86
CA VAL A 341 2.83 15.76 -20.04
C VAL A 341 2.40 14.68 -21.03
N VAL A 342 2.19 15.08 -22.28
CA VAL A 342 1.76 14.20 -23.39
C VAL A 342 2.94 13.87 -24.31
N ALA A 343 3.83 14.83 -24.50
CA ALA A 343 5.07 14.71 -25.28
C ALA A 343 6.09 15.70 -24.73
N SER A 344 7.38 15.36 -24.75
CA SER A 344 8.47 16.22 -24.31
C SER A 344 9.71 16.01 -25.16
N ALA A 345 10.28 17.06 -25.72
CA ALA A 345 11.50 17.01 -26.53
C ALA A 345 12.57 17.93 -25.94
N ASP A 346 13.81 17.46 -25.88
CA ASP A 346 14.93 18.24 -25.39
C ASP A 346 15.48 19.15 -26.50
N LEU A 347 15.72 20.42 -26.16
CA LEU A 347 16.26 21.41 -27.09
C LEU A 347 17.79 21.37 -27.05
N ASP A 348 18.39 20.33 -27.60
CA ASP A 348 19.87 20.19 -27.67
C ASP A 348 20.46 21.10 -28.77
N ASN A 349 20.58 22.40 -28.49
CA ASN A 349 21.19 23.45 -29.32
C ASN A 349 20.54 23.73 -30.69
N ARG A 350 19.59 22.90 -31.16
CA ARG A 350 18.93 23.07 -32.46
C ARG A 350 17.75 24.04 -32.45
N GLU A 351 17.25 24.39 -31.25
CA GLU A 351 16.09 25.27 -31.02
C GLU A 351 14.78 24.84 -31.71
N VAL A 352 14.77 23.86 -32.59
CA VAL A 352 13.57 23.31 -33.24
C VAL A 352 13.02 22.18 -32.39
N PHE A 353 11.70 21.98 -32.37
CA PHE A 353 11.04 20.84 -31.73
C PHE A 353 9.97 20.23 -32.63
N HIS A 354 9.77 18.91 -32.48
CA HIS A 354 8.76 18.11 -33.15
C HIS A 354 8.06 17.21 -32.12
N LEU A 355 6.81 17.49 -31.80
CA LEU A 355 6.07 16.80 -30.74
C LEU A 355 4.83 16.11 -31.33
N GLY A 356 4.78 14.78 -31.27
CA GLY A 356 3.61 14.01 -31.68
C GLY A 356 2.60 13.89 -30.55
N ALA A 357 1.32 14.16 -30.82
CA ALA A 357 0.24 14.04 -29.83
C ALA A 357 -1.08 13.59 -30.48
N PRO A 358 -1.98 12.94 -29.73
CA PRO A 358 -3.36 12.73 -30.18
C PRO A 358 -4.05 14.04 -30.55
N ALA A 359 -5.17 13.96 -31.27
CA ALA A 359 -5.96 15.15 -31.55
C ALA A 359 -6.49 15.78 -30.25
N GLY A 360 -6.33 17.08 -30.08
CA GLY A 360 -6.72 17.77 -28.85
C GLY A 360 -6.20 19.19 -28.75
N SER A 361 -6.60 19.85 -27.67
CA SER A 361 -6.08 21.17 -27.29
C SER A 361 -5.08 21.00 -26.15
N TYR A 362 -3.85 21.42 -26.40
CA TYR A 362 -2.75 21.29 -25.46
C TYR A 362 -2.15 22.65 -25.15
N ARG A 363 -1.39 22.70 -24.08
CA ARG A 363 -0.53 23.84 -23.76
C ARG A 363 0.90 23.49 -24.14
N LEU A 364 1.53 24.34 -24.93
CA LEU A 364 2.96 24.22 -25.18
C LEU A 364 3.72 24.92 -24.05
N VAL A 365 4.67 24.22 -23.46
CA VAL A 365 5.44 24.71 -22.32
C VAL A 365 6.90 24.46 -22.59
N TYR A 366 7.74 25.44 -22.30
CA TYR A 366 9.18 25.25 -22.27
C TYR A 366 9.64 25.11 -20.83
N VAL A 367 10.57 24.20 -20.59
CA VAL A 367 11.19 23.93 -19.29
C VAL A 367 12.67 24.22 -19.44
N ASP A 368 13.25 25.15 -18.67
CA ASP A 368 14.70 25.33 -18.70
C ASP A 368 15.44 24.24 -17.94
N GLY A 369 16.77 24.21 -18.08
CA GLY A 369 17.63 23.27 -17.35
C GLY A 369 17.56 23.34 -15.82
N ARG A 370 16.92 24.36 -15.26
CA ARG A 370 16.65 24.48 -13.81
C ARG A 370 15.20 24.11 -13.48
N ASN A 371 14.49 23.45 -14.40
CA ASN A 371 13.07 23.09 -14.31
C ASN A 371 12.11 24.29 -14.19
N ASN A 372 12.53 25.51 -14.53
CA ASN A 372 11.60 26.63 -14.60
C ASN A 372 10.74 26.50 -15.85
N LEU A 373 9.44 26.68 -15.69
CA LEU A 373 8.50 26.57 -16.80
C LEU A 373 8.14 27.94 -17.37
N PHE A 374 8.17 28.04 -18.69
CA PHE A 374 7.83 29.21 -19.47
C PHE A 374 6.66 28.80 -20.37
N SER A 375 5.47 29.28 -20.05
CA SER A 375 4.28 28.98 -20.86
C SER A 375 4.29 29.75 -22.17
N TYR A 376 3.89 29.08 -23.26
CA TYR A 376 3.43 29.79 -24.45
C TYR A 376 2.33 29.02 -25.21
N THR A 377 1.23 29.71 -25.48
CA THR A 377 0.15 29.37 -26.41
C THR A 377 -0.58 28.03 -26.26
N SER A 378 -1.90 28.10 -26.42
CA SER A 378 -2.72 26.91 -26.62
C SER A 378 -2.50 26.42 -28.05
N VAL A 379 -2.07 25.17 -28.19
CA VAL A 379 -1.85 24.53 -29.48
C VAL A 379 -2.97 23.55 -29.72
N ARG A 380 -3.64 23.70 -30.85
CA ARG A 380 -4.56 22.69 -31.34
C ARG A 380 -3.78 21.69 -32.19
N VAL A 381 -3.88 20.42 -31.82
CA VAL A 381 -3.32 19.30 -32.57
C VAL A 381 -4.48 18.60 -33.26
N ALA A 382 -4.41 18.47 -34.57
CA ALA A 382 -5.35 17.71 -35.37
C ALA A 382 -4.66 16.42 -35.86
N ALA A 383 -5.36 15.29 -35.78
CA ALA A 383 -4.84 14.04 -36.30
C ALA A 383 -4.62 14.16 -37.82
N GLY A 384 -3.54 13.55 -38.32
CA GLY A 384 -3.17 13.59 -39.74
C GLY A 384 -2.61 14.92 -40.20
N GLN A 385 -2.42 15.90 -39.30
CA GLN A 385 -1.92 17.24 -39.65
C GLN A 385 -0.67 17.62 -38.87
N THR A 386 0.16 18.46 -39.50
CA THR A 386 1.27 19.14 -38.85
C THR A 386 0.84 20.56 -38.48
N THR A 387 0.83 20.87 -37.18
CA THR A 387 0.63 22.22 -36.67
C THR A 387 1.98 22.95 -36.66
N GLN A 388 2.18 23.85 -37.63
CA GLN A 388 3.39 24.65 -37.76
C GLN A 388 3.26 25.94 -36.93
N LEU A 389 4.12 26.13 -35.92
CA LEU A 389 4.11 27.30 -35.03
C LEU A 389 5.11 28.39 -35.40
N GLY A 390 6.03 28.13 -36.35
CA GLY A 390 7.10 29.07 -36.69
C GLY A 390 8.03 29.35 -35.52
N ASN A 391 8.45 30.62 -35.35
CA ASN A 391 9.24 31.06 -34.20
C ASN A 391 8.34 31.26 -32.98
N VAL A 392 8.58 30.48 -31.94
CA VAL A 392 7.91 30.51 -30.65
C VAL A 392 8.80 31.25 -29.65
N SER A 393 8.50 32.53 -29.44
CA SER A 393 9.11 33.31 -28.38
C SER A 393 8.38 33.05 -27.07
N VAL A 394 9.07 32.51 -26.07
CA VAL A 394 8.54 32.51 -24.71
C VAL A 394 8.86 33.82 -24.02
N THR A 395 7.90 34.30 -23.24
CA THR A 395 8.16 35.26 -22.19
C THR A 395 7.90 34.55 -20.89
N ARG A 396 8.79 34.72 -19.90
CA ARG A 396 8.54 34.26 -18.53
C ARG A 396 7.30 35.00 -18.00
N LYS A 397 6.11 34.44 -18.20
CA LYS A 397 4.93 34.90 -17.47
C LYS A 397 4.99 34.17 -16.14
N THR A 398 5.43 34.86 -15.11
CA THR A 398 5.27 34.38 -13.74
C THR A 398 3.98 34.92 -13.17
N ALA A 399 3.30 34.05 -12.44
CA ALA A 399 2.24 34.34 -11.54
C ALA A 399 2.78 34.21 -10.11
N LYS A 400 2.14 34.91 -9.18
CA LYS A 400 2.51 34.89 -7.78
C LYS A 400 1.24 34.73 -6.98
N ILE A 401 1.16 33.71 -6.13
CA ILE A 401 0.07 33.61 -5.17
C ILE A 401 0.62 34.06 -3.82
N TYR A 402 0.00 35.05 -3.19
CA TYR A 402 0.44 35.48 -1.86
C TYR A 402 -0.76 35.75 -0.95
N GLY A 403 -0.52 35.74 0.35
CA GLY A 403 -1.54 36.12 1.31
C GLY A 403 -0.97 36.32 2.70
N ASP A 404 -1.70 37.06 3.52
CA ASP A 404 -1.26 37.39 4.86
C ASP A 404 -1.70 36.32 5.86
N VAL A 405 -0.86 36.07 6.86
CA VAL A 405 -1.12 35.12 7.95
C VAL A 405 -0.96 35.87 9.26
N ALA A 406 -1.81 35.60 10.25
CA ALA A 406 -1.69 36.22 11.57
C ALA A 406 -0.29 35.98 12.16
N ALA A 407 0.28 37.01 12.80
CA ALA A 407 1.60 36.96 13.42
C ALA A 407 1.73 35.75 14.36
N GLY A 408 2.88 35.07 14.33
CA GLY A 408 3.15 33.87 15.12
C GLY A 408 2.47 32.57 14.62
N THR A 409 1.68 32.60 13.55
CA THR A 409 1.09 31.39 12.97
C THR A 409 2.10 30.65 12.07
N LYS A 410 2.41 29.39 12.40
CA LYS A 410 3.12 28.46 11.50
C LYS A 410 2.13 27.87 10.50
N LEU A 411 2.24 28.23 9.23
CA LEU A 411 1.38 27.76 8.14
C LEU A 411 2.27 27.36 6.97
N THR A 412 1.98 26.22 6.37
CA THR A 412 2.62 25.76 5.13
C THR A 412 1.61 25.82 4.01
N ALA A 413 1.93 26.51 2.91
CA ALA A 413 1.16 26.49 1.68
C ALA A 413 1.93 25.66 0.63
N THR A 414 1.28 24.65 0.05
CA THR A 414 1.90 23.73 -0.90
C THR A 414 1.04 23.61 -2.14
N ILE A 415 1.64 23.64 -3.32
CA ILE A 415 0.94 23.37 -4.58
C ILE A 415 0.85 21.85 -4.76
N LEU A 416 -0.36 21.32 -4.90
CA LEU A 416 -0.61 19.88 -5.12
C LEU A 416 -0.71 19.51 -6.60
N SER A 417 -1.02 20.48 -7.47
CA SER A 417 -1.19 20.25 -8.91
C SER A 417 -0.73 21.49 -9.69
N GLY A 418 0.14 21.26 -10.69
CA GLY A 418 0.91 22.28 -11.41
C GLY A 418 2.39 22.21 -11.01
N LYS A 419 3.31 21.93 -11.96
CA LYS A 419 4.75 21.87 -11.65
C LYS A 419 5.26 23.28 -11.35
N SER A 420 5.62 23.49 -10.10
CA SER A 420 6.51 24.55 -9.62
C SER A 420 6.98 24.06 -8.26
N ASP A 421 8.28 24.06 -7.99
CA ASP A 421 8.86 23.75 -6.67
C ASP A 421 8.63 24.88 -5.66
N GLY A 422 7.43 25.48 -5.69
CA GLY A 422 7.01 26.56 -4.81
C GLY A 422 6.73 26.04 -3.41
N PHE A 423 7.79 25.74 -2.67
CA PHE A 423 7.75 25.57 -1.23
C PHE A 423 7.89 26.95 -0.59
N ASP A 424 6.92 27.36 0.22
CA ASP A 424 7.12 28.50 1.13
C ASP A 424 6.87 28.08 2.57
N TYR A 425 7.91 28.23 3.40
CA TYR A 425 7.83 28.03 4.84
C TYR A 425 7.54 29.38 5.49
N VAL A 426 6.32 29.56 5.98
CA VAL A 426 5.96 30.81 6.64
C VAL A 426 6.05 30.68 8.15
N SER A 427 7.06 31.33 8.70
CA SER A 427 7.00 31.89 10.04
C SER A 427 6.92 33.42 9.94
N GLY A 428 5.76 34.01 10.24
CA GLY A 428 5.70 35.44 10.61
C GLY A 428 5.11 36.46 9.62
N GLY A 429 3.96 36.18 8.97
CA GLY A 429 3.08 37.28 8.52
C GLY A 429 2.56 37.23 7.08
N ARG A 430 3.25 36.57 6.15
CA ARG A 430 2.82 36.44 4.75
C ARG A 430 3.41 35.19 4.10
N TYR A 431 2.60 34.49 3.32
CA TYR A 431 3.08 33.43 2.40
C TYR A 431 3.14 33.94 0.98
N ARG A 432 4.06 33.38 0.20
CA ARG A 432 4.37 33.72 -1.18
C ARG A 432 4.75 32.44 -1.94
N LEU A 433 3.89 32.07 -2.86
CA LEU A 433 4.16 31.08 -3.90
C LEU A 433 4.52 31.88 -5.15
N GLU A 434 5.81 31.96 -5.45
CA GLU A 434 6.35 32.76 -6.55
C GLU A 434 6.73 31.88 -7.74
N ASP A 435 7.09 32.52 -8.86
CA ASP A 435 7.54 31.84 -10.08
C ASP A 435 6.57 30.78 -10.63
N LEU A 436 5.28 31.00 -10.39
CA LEU A 436 4.22 30.12 -10.87
C LEU A 436 3.96 30.37 -12.34
N ILE A 437 3.61 29.35 -13.11
CA ILE A 437 3.07 29.57 -14.45
C ILE A 437 1.64 30.15 -14.32
N PRO A 438 1.16 31.05 -15.20
CA PRO A 438 -0.25 31.38 -15.26
C PRO A 438 -1.11 30.11 -15.40
N GLY A 439 -2.02 29.82 -14.48
CA GLY A 439 -2.73 28.55 -14.48
C GLY A 439 -3.68 28.38 -13.32
N LYS A 440 -4.36 27.22 -13.29
CA LYS A 440 -5.22 26.79 -12.19
C LYS A 440 -4.41 25.90 -11.25
N TYR A 441 -4.41 26.24 -9.97
CA TYR A 441 -3.63 25.58 -8.94
C TYR A 441 -4.53 25.07 -7.83
N THR A 442 -4.16 23.93 -7.26
CA THR A 442 -4.72 23.41 -6.00
C THR A 442 -3.70 23.67 -4.91
N VAL A 443 -3.97 24.62 -4.02
CA VAL A 443 -3.07 24.98 -2.92
C VAL A 443 -3.55 24.32 -1.63
N ARG A 444 -2.74 23.46 -1.04
CA ARG A 444 -2.96 22.87 0.28
C ARG A 444 -2.36 23.77 1.35
N PHE A 445 -3.17 24.13 2.32
CA PHE A 445 -2.77 24.83 3.53
C PHE A 445 -2.72 23.85 4.68
N ASP A 446 -1.54 23.72 5.30
CA ASP A 446 -1.30 22.89 6.47
C ASP A 446 -0.83 23.74 7.65
N ARG A 447 -1.28 23.37 8.85
CA ARG A 447 -0.80 23.94 10.11
C ARG A 447 -0.75 22.81 11.14
N PRO A 448 0.38 22.64 11.86
CA PRO A 448 0.49 21.63 12.91
C PRO A 448 -0.67 21.72 13.92
N GLY A 449 -1.36 20.59 14.13
CA GLY A 449 -2.53 20.51 15.02
C GLY A 449 -3.84 21.02 14.41
N TYR A 450 -3.90 21.29 13.10
CA TYR A 450 -5.10 21.76 12.39
C TYR A 450 -5.40 20.88 11.18
N VAL A 451 -6.67 20.81 10.79
CA VAL A 451 -7.10 20.08 9.60
C VAL A 451 -6.67 20.86 8.36
N SER A 452 -5.94 20.22 7.46
CA SER A 452 -5.49 20.83 6.21
C SER A 452 -6.68 21.14 5.30
N LYS A 453 -6.60 22.22 4.52
CA LYS A 453 -7.60 22.55 3.50
C LYS A 453 -6.94 22.82 2.17
N THR A 454 -7.61 22.42 1.09
CA THR A 454 -7.21 22.75 -0.28
C THR A 454 -8.10 23.87 -0.82
N VAL A 455 -7.49 24.82 -1.52
CA VAL A 455 -8.19 25.88 -2.23
C VAL A 455 -7.73 25.90 -3.68
N THR A 456 -8.69 25.94 -4.59
CA THR A 456 -8.41 26.08 -6.01
C THR A 456 -8.33 27.56 -6.37
N VAL A 457 -7.24 27.96 -7.03
CA VAL A 457 -7.02 29.36 -7.44
C VAL A 457 -6.50 29.41 -8.87
N THR A 458 -7.06 30.30 -9.67
CA THR A 458 -6.50 30.62 -10.99
C THR A 458 -5.62 31.86 -10.86
N ALA A 459 -4.33 31.68 -11.05
CA ALA A 459 -3.36 32.77 -11.01
C ALA A 459 -2.92 33.06 -12.44
N ARG A 460 -3.27 34.23 -12.99
CA ARG A 460 -2.79 34.68 -14.32
C ARG A 460 -1.56 35.59 -14.26
N SER A 461 -1.35 36.20 -13.10
CA SER A 461 -0.26 37.12 -12.73
C SER A 461 -0.14 37.08 -11.19
N THR A 462 0.06 38.20 -10.51
CA THR A 462 -0.03 38.26 -9.05
C THR A 462 -1.48 38.13 -8.59
N LYS A 463 -1.76 37.08 -7.81
CA LYS A 463 -3.05 36.81 -7.18
C LYS A 463 -2.90 36.80 -5.66
N ARG A 464 -3.63 37.69 -4.99
CA ARG A 464 -3.84 37.57 -3.55
C ARG A 464 -4.82 36.43 -3.27
N LEU A 465 -4.45 35.52 -2.40
CA LEU A 465 -5.28 34.45 -1.89
C LEU A 465 -5.31 34.59 -0.36
N THR A 466 -6.49 34.66 0.23
CA THR A 466 -6.61 34.64 1.68
C THR A 466 -6.53 33.18 2.13
N PRO A 467 -5.66 32.82 3.11
CA PRO A 467 -5.65 31.46 3.63
C PRO A 467 -7.04 31.07 4.12
N PRO A 468 -7.52 29.85 3.84
CA PRO A 468 -8.74 29.39 4.43
C PRO A 468 -8.56 29.31 5.95
N ARG A 469 -9.61 29.64 6.71
CA ARG A 469 -9.61 29.38 8.16
C ARG A 469 -9.48 27.88 8.39
N LEU A 470 -8.31 27.46 8.87
CA LEU A 470 -8.06 26.11 9.32
C LEU A 470 -8.69 25.94 10.70
N ALA A 471 -9.33 24.80 10.93
CA ALA A 471 -9.91 24.49 12.21
C ALA A 471 -9.02 23.51 12.96
N LYS A 472 -8.86 23.77 14.27
CA LYS A 472 -8.00 22.97 15.15
C LYS A 472 -8.48 21.53 15.09
N ARG A 473 -7.54 20.59 14.95
CA ARG A 473 -7.85 19.17 15.05
C ARG A 473 -8.39 18.91 16.44
N SER A 474 -9.53 18.24 16.49
CA SER A 474 -10.08 17.70 17.72
C SER A 474 -9.94 16.19 17.68
N VAL A 475 -9.74 15.62 18.87
CA VAL A 475 -9.76 14.18 19.08
C VAL A 475 -11.04 13.87 19.81
N VAL A 476 -11.77 12.86 19.34
CA VAL A 476 -12.92 12.32 20.07
C VAL A 476 -12.45 11.05 20.76
N LYS A 477 -12.60 11.00 22.09
CA LYS A 477 -12.37 9.80 22.88
C LYS A 477 -13.69 9.34 23.47
N GLY A 478 -13.92 8.05 23.48
CA GLY A 478 -15.05 7.43 24.14
C GLY A 478 -14.65 6.14 24.85
N VAL A 479 -15.43 5.77 25.85
CA VAL A 479 -15.34 4.47 26.53
C VAL A 479 -16.73 3.85 26.47
N ILE A 480 -16.78 2.56 26.18
CA ILE A 480 -17.99 1.75 26.13
C ILE A 480 -18.12 1.00 27.45
N VAL A 481 -19.28 1.15 28.09
CA VAL A 481 -19.61 0.52 29.36
C VAL A 481 -20.95 -0.19 29.24
N TYR A 482 -21.14 -1.27 30.01
CA TYR A 482 -22.44 -1.89 30.19
C TYR A 482 -23.40 -0.90 30.86
N ALA A 483 -24.60 -0.73 30.32
CA ALA A 483 -25.62 0.13 30.92
C ALA A 483 -26.04 -0.36 32.30
N ALA A 484 -26.14 -1.66 32.51
CA ALA A 484 -26.65 -2.23 33.76
C ALA A 484 -25.78 -1.90 34.99
N ASN A 485 -24.47 -1.80 34.81
CA ASN A 485 -23.54 -1.67 35.94
C ASN A 485 -22.41 -0.64 35.73
N SER A 486 -22.40 0.08 34.60
CA SER A 486 -21.37 1.07 34.22
C SER A 486 -19.93 0.53 34.22
N LYS A 487 -19.71 -0.78 34.29
CA LYS A 487 -18.40 -1.40 34.08
C LYS A 487 -18.06 -1.37 32.60
N ARG A 488 -16.76 -1.29 32.28
CA ARG A 488 -16.28 -1.36 30.89
C ARG A 488 -16.74 -2.66 30.24
N VAL A 489 -17.14 -2.56 28.98
CA VAL A 489 -17.41 -3.75 28.16
C VAL A 489 -16.12 -4.57 28.03
N ALA A 490 -16.25 -5.88 27.86
CA ALA A 490 -15.09 -6.76 27.65
C ALA A 490 -14.21 -6.27 26.47
N THR A 491 -12.92 -6.60 26.54
CA THR A 491 -11.82 -6.11 25.68
C THR A 491 -11.91 -6.54 24.20
N ASP A 492 -12.99 -7.21 23.84
CA ASP A 492 -13.30 -7.81 22.54
C ASP A 492 -14.49 -7.18 21.82
N ALA A 493 -15.20 -6.23 22.43
CA ALA A 493 -16.28 -5.52 21.75
C ALA A 493 -15.74 -4.61 20.63
N MET A 494 -15.95 -5.05 19.38
CA MET A 494 -15.65 -4.28 18.18
C MET A 494 -16.86 -3.40 17.83
N VAL A 495 -16.63 -2.09 17.84
CA VAL A 495 -17.63 -1.10 17.42
C VAL A 495 -16.99 -0.21 16.38
N HIS A 496 -17.70 -0.02 15.27
CA HIS A 496 -17.36 0.99 14.29
C HIS A 496 -17.90 2.31 14.77
N ALA A 497 -17.01 3.17 15.22
CA ALA A 497 -17.35 4.54 15.55
C ALA A 497 -17.20 5.38 14.27
N THR A 498 -18.34 5.70 13.68
CA THR A 498 -18.43 6.62 12.53
C THR A 498 -18.77 8.00 13.06
N LEU A 499 -17.90 8.97 12.77
CA LEU A 499 -18.15 10.36 13.14
C LEU A 499 -18.66 11.13 11.92
N THR A 500 -19.92 11.53 11.96
CA THR A 500 -20.57 12.27 10.86
C THR A 500 -20.77 13.72 11.25
N SER A 501 -20.24 14.64 10.44
CA SER A 501 -20.44 16.08 10.63
C SER A 501 -21.90 16.44 10.39
N LYS A 502 -22.64 16.89 11.41
CA LYS A 502 -24.05 17.34 11.22
C LYS A 502 -24.16 18.57 10.31
N ARG A 503 -23.05 19.26 10.05
CA ARG A 503 -23.01 20.46 9.20
C ARG A 503 -22.77 20.14 7.73
N THR A 504 -21.97 19.12 7.42
CA THR A 504 -21.56 18.82 6.04
C THR A 504 -22.05 17.47 5.54
N GLY A 505 -22.55 16.60 6.41
CA GLY A 505 -22.95 15.23 6.06
C GLY A 505 -21.77 14.28 5.84
N ASP A 506 -20.54 14.79 5.75
CA ASP A 506 -19.35 13.97 5.51
C ASP A 506 -19.01 13.09 6.72
N VAL A 507 -18.63 11.84 6.42
CA VAL A 507 -17.98 10.93 7.36
C VAL A 507 -16.54 11.42 7.60
N ALA A 508 -16.30 12.01 8.77
CA ALA A 508 -15.01 12.61 9.11
C ALA A 508 -13.93 11.57 9.47
N ALA A 509 -14.35 10.37 9.89
CA ALA A 509 -13.53 9.15 10.01
C ALA A 509 -14.34 7.95 10.48
N ARG A 510 -13.70 6.79 10.32
CA ARG A 510 -14.03 5.54 10.99
C ARG A 510 -12.90 5.21 11.96
N SER A 511 -13.23 4.84 13.19
CA SER A 511 -12.30 4.22 14.13
C SER A 511 -12.92 2.92 14.62
N VAL A 512 -12.09 1.90 14.77
CA VAL A 512 -12.45 0.65 15.44
C VAL A 512 -12.06 0.82 16.89
N THR A 513 -12.89 0.34 17.82
CA THR A 513 -12.53 0.28 19.24
C THR A 513 -11.16 -0.39 19.45
N ASP A 514 -10.34 0.21 20.32
CA ASP A 514 -9.13 -0.41 20.85
C ASP A 514 -9.52 -1.43 21.93
N HIS A 515 -8.61 -2.35 22.29
CA HIS A 515 -8.87 -3.50 23.16
C HIS A 515 -9.25 -3.17 24.62
N ASP A 516 -9.52 -1.92 24.99
CA ASP A 516 -9.87 -1.51 26.37
C ASP A 516 -11.32 -0.95 26.47
N ALA A 517 -12.20 -1.38 25.56
CA ALA A 517 -13.54 -0.81 25.36
C ALA A 517 -13.48 0.72 25.23
N SER A 518 -12.46 1.24 24.56
CA SER A 518 -12.31 2.66 24.31
C SER A 518 -12.02 2.89 22.85
N PHE A 519 -12.51 4.00 22.30
CA PHE A 519 -12.20 4.41 20.95
C PHE A 519 -11.59 5.80 20.99
N THR A 520 -10.55 5.99 20.18
CA THR A 520 -10.02 7.30 19.87
C THR A 520 -10.21 7.53 18.38
N ILE A 521 -11.01 8.54 18.04
CA ILE A 521 -11.17 9.03 16.68
C ILE A 521 -10.30 10.28 16.60
N ALA A 522 -9.13 10.17 15.96
CA ALA A 522 -8.19 11.27 15.73
C ALA A 522 -7.96 11.52 14.22
N PRO A 523 -8.96 11.96 13.46
CA PRO A 523 -8.86 11.94 12.00
C PRO A 523 -8.07 13.09 11.41
N ARG A 524 -7.69 12.87 10.16
CA ARG A 524 -7.45 13.94 9.19
C ARG A 524 -8.77 14.64 8.83
N GLY A 525 -9.39 15.38 9.76
CA GLY A 525 -10.65 16.06 9.43
C GLY A 525 -11.50 16.60 10.58
N VAL A 526 -11.33 16.11 11.80
CA VAL A 526 -12.25 16.47 12.89
C VAL A 526 -11.88 17.82 13.50
N THR A 527 -12.88 18.68 13.58
CA THR A 527 -12.77 20.07 14.04
C THR A 527 -13.86 20.36 15.07
N ARG A 528 -13.88 21.54 15.72
CA ARG A 528 -15.00 21.91 16.60
C ARG A 528 -16.31 21.94 15.80
N GLY A 529 -17.32 21.18 16.25
CA GLY A 529 -18.62 21.11 15.59
C GLY A 529 -19.57 20.18 16.33
N ARG A 530 -20.81 20.09 15.82
CA ARG A 530 -21.75 19.05 16.21
C ARG A 530 -21.54 17.86 15.30
N TYR A 531 -21.27 16.72 15.89
CA TYR A 531 -21.13 15.46 15.18
C TYR A 531 -22.17 14.50 15.69
N ALA A 532 -22.70 13.67 14.79
CA ALA A 532 -23.28 12.40 15.20
C ALA A 532 -22.12 11.41 15.34
N VAL A 533 -22.07 10.73 16.47
CA VAL A 533 -21.22 9.55 16.62
C VAL A 533 -22.14 8.38 16.44
N GLU A 534 -22.04 7.70 15.32
CA GLU A 534 -22.73 6.44 15.14
C GLU A 534 -21.80 5.33 15.60
N LEU A 535 -22.27 4.58 16.58
CA LEU A 535 -21.65 3.34 17.00
C LEU A 535 -22.44 2.25 16.30
N SER A 536 -21.86 1.70 15.23
CA SER A 536 -22.46 0.56 14.56
C SER A 536 -21.72 -0.70 14.96
N ALA A 537 -22.51 -1.74 15.20
CA ALA A 537 -22.03 -3.09 15.04
C ALA A 537 -21.74 -3.28 13.54
N PRO A 538 -20.62 -3.90 13.19
CA PRO A 538 -20.38 -4.23 11.80
C PRO A 538 -21.55 -5.08 11.26
N ASP A 539 -22.08 -4.65 10.11
CA ASP A 539 -23.38 -5.10 9.58
C ASP A 539 -23.40 -6.61 9.27
N ARG A 540 -24.48 -7.30 9.68
CA ARG A 540 -24.71 -8.72 9.34
C ARG A 540 -25.18 -8.90 7.89
N ASP A 541 -25.82 -7.89 7.29
CA ASP A 541 -26.57 -8.08 6.03
C ASP A 541 -26.29 -6.97 5.01
N ALA A 542 -25.04 -6.48 4.89
CA ALA A 542 -24.62 -5.61 3.79
C ALA A 542 -24.71 -6.36 2.43
N ARG A 543 -25.94 -6.56 1.94
CA ARG A 543 -26.28 -7.07 0.63
C ARG A 543 -26.10 -5.95 -0.38
N CYS A 544 -25.36 -6.25 -1.44
CA CYS A 544 -25.13 -5.38 -2.57
C CYS A 544 -26.45 -5.05 -3.30
N SER A 545 -26.75 -3.77 -3.51
CA SER A 545 -27.67 -3.31 -4.56
C SER A 545 -26.83 -2.75 -5.71
N ALA A 546 -26.36 -3.61 -6.61
CA ALA A 546 -25.80 -3.23 -7.91
C ALA A 546 -26.03 -4.37 -8.91
N GLU A 547 -26.22 -4.01 -10.17
CA GLU A 547 -26.63 -4.86 -11.29
C GLU A 547 -25.70 -6.07 -11.57
N PRO A 548 -26.14 -7.07 -12.36
CA PRO A 548 -25.35 -8.27 -12.64
C PRO A 548 -24.05 -7.93 -13.39
N GLY A 549 -22.89 -8.17 -12.76
CA GLY A 549 -21.58 -8.12 -13.43
C GLY A 549 -20.47 -7.35 -12.71
N GLU A 550 -20.77 -6.61 -11.64
CA GLU A 550 -19.74 -5.92 -10.84
C GLU A 550 -19.42 -6.70 -9.54
N VAL A 551 -18.13 -6.97 -9.31
CA VAL A 551 -17.64 -7.71 -8.13
C VAL A 551 -17.58 -6.76 -6.93
N CYS A 552 -18.38 -7.08 -5.90
CA CYS A 552 -18.40 -6.36 -4.62
C CYS A 552 -17.13 -6.62 -3.80
N TYR A 553 -16.39 -5.54 -3.45
CA TYR A 553 -15.34 -5.58 -2.42
C TYR A 553 -15.88 -4.99 -1.11
N PRO A 554 -16.02 -5.78 -0.02
CA PRO A 554 -16.23 -5.19 1.30
C PRO A 554 -14.94 -4.46 1.75
N PRO A 555 -15.04 -3.37 2.52
CA PRO A 555 -13.88 -2.73 3.09
C PRO A 555 -13.17 -3.70 4.04
N ILE A 556 -11.87 -3.85 3.80
CA ILE A 556 -10.92 -4.74 4.46
C ILE A 556 -10.94 -4.58 6.00
N GLY A 557 -11.02 -5.71 6.73
CA GLY A 557 -10.65 -5.79 8.14
C GLY A 557 -11.78 -6.00 9.17
N VAL A 558 -12.96 -6.50 8.77
CA VAL A 558 -14.14 -6.53 9.64
C VAL A 558 -14.61 -7.96 9.89
N ASN A 559 -14.25 -8.54 11.03
CA ASN A 559 -14.89 -9.77 11.51
C ASN A 559 -15.91 -9.41 12.56
N ALA A 560 -17.12 -9.16 12.07
CA ALA A 560 -18.26 -8.86 12.90
C ALA A 560 -18.71 -10.07 13.73
N TRP A 561 -18.42 -11.31 13.31
CA TRP A 561 -19.37 -12.41 13.44
C TRP A 561 -19.16 -13.41 14.61
N ARG A 562 -18.20 -13.22 15.54
CA ARG A 562 -18.08 -14.10 16.74
C ARG A 562 -17.93 -13.49 18.16
N SER A 563 -18.20 -12.21 18.42
CA SER A 563 -18.30 -11.74 19.83
C SER A 563 -19.66 -12.11 20.45
N PRO A 564 -19.77 -12.80 21.60
CA PRO A 564 -21.06 -13.07 22.26
C PRO A 564 -21.84 -11.79 22.64
N TYR A 565 -21.22 -10.61 22.48
CA TYR A 565 -21.82 -9.29 22.59
C TYR A 565 -22.31 -8.76 21.23
N PHE A 566 -23.05 -9.59 20.49
CA PHE A 566 -23.72 -9.20 19.25
C PHE A 566 -24.78 -8.14 19.50
N TRP A 567 -24.66 -7.04 18.77
CA TRP A 567 -25.73 -6.08 18.53
C TRP A 567 -26.56 -6.54 17.34
N ASP A 568 -27.84 -6.83 17.54
CA ASP A 568 -28.80 -7.05 16.45
C ASP A 568 -29.66 -5.80 16.13
N GLY A 569 -29.42 -4.69 16.83
CA GLY A 569 -30.26 -3.50 16.76
C GLY A 569 -29.69 -2.41 15.86
N ARG A 570 -30.44 -2.05 14.82
CA ARG A 570 -30.37 -0.73 14.16
C ARG A 570 -30.81 0.39 15.12
N GLU A 571 -30.11 0.59 16.23
CA GLU A 571 -30.29 1.81 17.03
C GLU A 571 -29.14 2.79 16.81
N VAL A 572 -29.47 3.88 16.12
CA VAL A 572 -28.57 5.00 15.86
C VAL A 572 -28.54 5.89 17.11
N PHE A 573 -27.50 5.74 17.93
CA PHE A 573 -27.29 6.66 19.07
C PHE A 573 -26.78 8.00 18.57
N THR A 574 -27.68 8.97 18.38
CA THR A 574 -27.29 10.32 17.96
C THR A 574 -26.95 11.18 19.19
N TYR A 575 -25.69 11.22 19.60
CA TYR A 575 -25.27 12.26 20.54
C TYR A 575 -25.19 13.63 19.83
N SER A 576 -25.76 14.67 20.44
CA SER A 576 -25.50 16.05 20.02
C SER A 576 -25.27 16.96 21.21
N GLY A 577 -24.01 17.07 21.62
CA GLY A 577 -23.55 17.97 22.67
C GLY A 577 -22.08 18.34 22.44
N GLY A 578 -21.72 19.60 22.67
CA GLY A 578 -20.46 20.18 22.20
C GLY A 578 -19.23 19.96 23.12
N SER A 579 -18.10 20.42 22.55
CA SER A 579 -16.78 20.66 23.15
C SER A 579 -15.97 19.42 23.54
N ASN A 580 -15.09 19.01 22.61
CA ASN A 580 -13.78 18.32 22.72
C ASN A 580 -13.59 17.12 23.66
N ASN A 581 -14.60 16.74 24.44
CA ASN A 581 -14.68 15.56 25.28
C ASN A 581 -16.14 15.14 25.20
N LEU A 582 -16.41 13.98 24.61
CA LEU A 582 -17.67 13.33 24.91
C LEU A 582 -17.53 12.84 26.34
N SER A 583 -18.40 13.32 27.24
CA SER A 583 -18.62 12.61 28.50
C SER A 583 -19.09 11.18 28.18
N THR A 584 -18.83 10.25 29.10
CA THR A 584 -19.13 8.82 28.99
C THR A 584 -20.47 8.60 28.28
N VAL A 585 -20.43 7.97 27.09
CA VAL A 585 -21.64 7.58 26.38
C VAL A 585 -22.12 6.27 26.99
N LYS A 586 -23.21 6.34 27.75
CA LYS A 586 -23.88 5.14 28.24
C LYS A 586 -24.68 4.55 27.08
N VAL A 587 -24.41 3.30 26.74
CA VAL A 587 -25.13 2.59 25.69
C VAL A 587 -25.83 1.42 26.34
N ALA A 588 -27.16 1.35 26.20
CA ALA A 588 -27.96 0.25 26.70
C ALA A 588 -28.20 -0.75 25.57
N LEU A 589 -27.80 -1.99 25.79
CA LEU A 589 -28.01 -3.11 24.89
C LEU A 589 -29.40 -3.70 25.17
N ARG A 590 -30.07 -4.20 24.13
CA ARG A 590 -31.30 -4.98 24.31
C ARG A 590 -31.06 -6.14 25.28
N ASN A 591 -32.04 -6.40 26.14
CA ASN A 591 -32.01 -7.33 27.29
C ASN A 591 -31.28 -6.82 28.55
N GLY A 592 -31.07 -5.51 28.69
CA GLY A 592 -30.60 -4.92 29.95
C GLY A 592 -29.11 -5.12 30.20
N LEU A 593 -28.28 -5.09 29.14
CA LEU A 593 -26.83 -5.03 29.23
C LEU A 593 -26.30 -3.61 29.04
#